data_AF-A0A7Y8M4S7-F1
#
_entry.id   AF-A0A7Y8M4S7-F1
#
_cell.length_a   1.000
_cell.length_b   1.000
_cell.length_c   1.000
_cell.angle_alpha   90.00
_cell.angle_beta   90.00
_cell.angle_gamma   90.00
#
_symmetry.space_group_name_H-M   'P 1'
#
loop_
_entity.id
_entity.type
_entity.pdbx_description
1 polymer ?
#
loop_
_entity_poly.entity_id
_entity_poly.type
_entity_poly.pdbx_seq_one_letter_code
_entity_poly.pdbx_strand_id
1 'polypeptide(L)' 'VRKSHENRHVVEIYDEFLTDGPCGHLSHKLLHTHYVKRGRYIA' A
#
# COMPACT_ATOMS: atom_id res chain seq x y z
N VAL A 1 12.71 17.75 8.50
CA VAL A 1 12.18 16.36 8.52
C VAL A 1 11.28 16.21 7.31
N ARG A 2 11.47 15.17 6.48
CA ARG A 2 10.64 14.91 5.30
C ARG A 2 9.47 14.00 5.68
N LYS A 3 8.25 14.33 5.25
CA LYS A 3 7.06 13.49 5.49
C LYS A 3 6.54 12.89 4.19
N SER A 4 6.22 11.60 4.19
CA SER A 4 5.80 10.89 2.97
C SER A 4 4.47 11.42 2.40
N HIS A 5 3.56 11.88 3.25
CA HIS A 5 2.29 12.48 2.83
C HIS A 5 2.43 13.92 2.28
N GLU A 6 3.60 14.55 2.41
CA GLU A 6 3.91 15.86 1.81
C GLU A 6 4.64 15.69 0.46
N ASN A 7 4.93 14.46 0.03
CA ASN A 7 5.60 14.21 -1.25
C ASN A 7 4.62 14.38 -2.41
N ARG A 8 4.90 15.32 -3.33
CA ARG A 8 4.06 15.65 -4.48
C ARG A 8 3.61 14.42 -5.27
N HIS A 9 4.52 13.48 -5.53
CA HIS A 9 4.19 12.26 -6.29
C HIS A 9 3.30 11.30 -5.54
N VAL A 10 3.38 11.27 -4.20
CA VAL A 10 2.47 10.45 -3.39
C VAL A 10 1.08 11.05 -3.46
N VAL A 11 0.97 12.37 -3.31
CA VAL A 11 -0.31 13.09 -3.40
C VAL A 11 -0.95 12.88 -4.79
N GLU A 12 -0.22 13.12 -5.88
CA GLU A 12 -0.69 12.91 -7.25
C GLU A 12 -1.26 11.50 -7.47
N ILE A 13 -0.58 10.45 -6.99
CA ILE A 13 -1.05 9.07 -7.14
C ILE A 13 -2.35 8.81 -6.36
N TYR A 14 -2.49 9.35 -5.14
CA TYR A 14 -3.70 9.18 -4.35
C TYR A 14 -4.86 10.05 -4.86
N ASP A 15 -4.58 11.18 -5.50
CA ASP A 15 -5.61 12.05 -6.09
C ASP A 15 -6.12 11.51 -7.44
N GLU A 16 -5.24 10.96 -8.28
CA GLU A 16 -5.59 10.56 -9.65
C GLU A 16 -5.91 9.07 -9.80
N PHE A 17 -5.30 8.19 -9.00
CA PHE A 17 -5.37 6.74 -9.21
C PHE A 17 -5.90 5.98 -7.98
N LEU A 18 -5.33 6.18 -6.80
CA LEU A 18 -5.75 5.52 -5.55
C LEU A 18 -6.78 6.38 -4.80
N THR A 19 -7.85 6.79 -5.49
CA THR A 19 -8.81 7.81 -5.02
C THR A 19 -9.57 7.42 -3.75
N ASP A 20 -9.69 6.12 -3.46
CA ASP A 20 -10.28 5.61 -2.21
C ASP A 20 -9.42 5.91 -0.97
N GLY A 21 -8.20 6.42 -1.19
CA GLY A 21 -7.26 6.76 -0.14
C GLY A 21 -6.49 5.56 0.44
N PRO A 22 -5.76 5.78 1.55
CA PRO A 22 -5.06 4.73 2.26
C PRO A 22 -6.05 3.65 2.74
N CYS A 23 -5.67 2.38 2.61
CA CYS A 23 -6.53 1.23 2.94
C CYS A 23 -7.83 1.11 2.11
N GLY A 24 -8.00 1.90 1.04
CA GLY A 24 -9.09 1.72 0.07
C GLY A 24 -9.04 0.39 -0.67
N HIS A 25 -10.08 0.04 -1.43
CA HIS A 25 -10.17 -1.27 -2.09
C HIS A 25 -9.03 -1.49 -3.09
N LEU A 26 -8.77 -0.48 -3.93
CA LEU A 26 -7.69 -0.55 -4.92
C LEU A 26 -6.31 -0.57 -4.26
N SER A 27 -6.11 0.22 -3.20
CA SER A 27 -4.90 0.22 -2.37
C SER A 27 -4.67 -1.15 -1.73
N HIS A 28 -5.70 -1.77 -1.14
CA HIS A 28 -5.61 -3.10 -0.53
C HIS A 28 -5.29 -4.18 -1.57
N LYS A 29 -5.81 -4.06 -2.79
CA LYS A 29 -5.53 -4.99 -3.87
C LYS A 29 -4.10 -4.89 -4.41
N LEU A 30 -3.54 -3.68 -4.52
CA LEU A 30 -2.27 -3.44 -5.18
C LEU A 30 -1.07 -3.33 -4.22
N LEU A 31 -1.30 -2.80 -3.01
CA LEU A 31 -0.23 -2.42 -2.08
C LEU A 31 -0.20 -3.31 -0.82
N HIS A 32 -1.28 -4.02 -0.52
CA HIS A 32 -1.33 -4.92 0.64
C HIS A 32 -1.11 -6.37 0.21
N THR A 33 -0.65 -7.19 1.15
CA THR A 33 -0.43 -8.63 0.96
C THR A 33 -0.90 -9.39 2.18
N HIS A 34 -0.97 -10.72 2.06
CA HIS A 34 -1.39 -11.61 3.13
C HIS A 34 -0.26 -12.56 3.52
N TYR A 35 -0.23 -12.92 4.80
CA TYR A 35 0.71 -13.90 5.31
C TYR A 35 0.15 -15.32 5.13
N VAL A 36 1.01 -16.24 4.72
CA VAL A 36 0.73 -17.67 4.77
C VAL A 36 1.55 -18.27 5.92
N LYS A 37 0.92 -19.14 6.72
CA LYS A 37 1.61 -19.82 7.83
C LYS A 37 2.83 -20.56 7.26
N ARG A 38 4.00 -20.35 7.88
CA ARG A 38 5.23 -21.05 7.47
C ARG A 38 5.03 -22.56 7.66
N GLY A 39 5.49 -23.35 6.68
CA GLY A 39 5.46 -24.80 6.75
C GLY A 39 6.26 -25.33 7.94
N ARG A 40 5.92 -26.53 8.42
CA ARG A 40 6.63 -27.18 9.55
C ARG A 40 8.09 -27.51 9.25
N TYR A 41 8.46 -27.57 7.97
CA TYR A 41 9.84 -27.67 7.51
C TYR A 41 10.16 -26.41 6.70
N ILE A 42 11.19 -25.70 7.14
CA ILE A 42 11.84 -24.64 6.40
C ILE A 42 13.12 -25.31 5.89
N ALA A 43 13.20 -25.60 4.58
CA ALA A 43 14.41 -26.10 3.95
C ALA A 43 15.51 -25.02 3.97
#